data_AF-A0A385SR20-F1
#
_entry.id   AF-A0A385SR20-F1
#
_cell.length_a   1.000
_cell.length_b   1.000
_cell.length_c   1.000
_cell.angle_alpha   90.00
_cell.angle_beta   90.00
_cell.angle_gamma   90.00
#
_symmetry.space_group_name_H-M   'P 1'
#
loop_
_entity.id
_entity.type
_entity.pdbx_description
1 polymer ?
#
loop_
_entity_poly.entity_id
_entity_poly.type
_entity_poly.pdbx_seq_one_letter_code
_entity_poly.pdbx_strand_id
1 'polypeptide(L)'
;MQNTPESDPVETNEIAENLDVVEMNLEERATHVQKAAYWFYAIAALSIINVFLQAKGAYFIAGLAIPSFIDGFLIRDIIEVEPNYFIQFAGAAIFIFFGYFAAKLQRWAFIVGAIVYVIDAAIYALVAQWLALAFHLFILYKLFQGFRTISEYEAIRKKLKA
;
A
#
# COMPACT_ATOMS: atom_id res chain seq x y z
N MET A 1 -32.24 -3.84 51.45
CA MET A 1 -31.81 -4.65 50.30
C MET A 1 -32.01 -3.77 49.08
N GLN A 2 -30.92 -3.37 48.43
CA GLN A 2 -30.94 -2.37 47.37
C GLN A 2 -31.37 -3.09 46.08
N ASN A 3 -32.54 -2.73 45.55
CA ASN A 3 -33.03 -3.22 44.26
C ASN A 3 -32.07 -2.75 43.17
N THR A 4 -31.29 -3.66 42.60
CA THR A 4 -30.65 -3.42 41.31
C THR A 4 -31.76 -3.34 40.26
N PRO A 5 -31.84 -2.26 39.47
CA PRO A 5 -32.78 -2.22 38.36
C PRO A 5 -32.38 -3.31 37.37
N GLU A 6 -33.24 -4.31 37.20
CA GLU A 6 -33.14 -5.31 36.15
C GLU A 6 -33.35 -4.56 34.82
N SER A 7 -32.29 -4.42 34.02
CA SER A 7 -32.34 -3.73 32.73
C SER A 7 -33.31 -4.45 31.79
N ASP A 8 -34.11 -3.69 31.04
CA ASP A 8 -35.12 -4.24 30.13
C ASP A 8 -34.43 -5.14 29.08
N PRO A 9 -34.90 -6.38 28.85
CA PRO A 9 -34.39 -7.24 27.79
C PRO A 9 -34.41 -6.60 26.39
N VAL A 10 -35.29 -5.60 26.14
CA VAL A 10 -35.30 -4.83 24.89
C VAL A 10 -34.05 -3.95 24.76
N GLU A 11 -33.69 -3.21 25.81
CA GLU A 11 -32.52 -2.32 25.83
C GLU A 11 -31.21 -3.12 25.70
N THR A 12 -31.16 -4.30 26.33
CA THR A 12 -29.99 -5.19 26.24
C THR A 12 -29.79 -5.72 24.82
N ASN A 13 -30.87 -6.09 24.11
CA ASN A 13 -30.79 -6.59 22.74
C ASN A 13 -30.41 -5.48 21.74
N GLU A 14 -30.93 -4.26 21.92
CA GLU A 14 -30.59 -3.12 21.06
C GLU A 14 -29.11 -2.73 21.18
N ILE A 15 -28.54 -2.78 22.38
CA ILE A 15 -27.11 -2.54 22.59
C ILE A 15 -26.27 -3.62 21.91
N ALA A 16 -26.64 -4.89 22.04
CA ALA A 16 -25.94 -6.01 21.41
C ALA A 16 -25.96 -5.90 19.88
N GLU A 17 -27.13 -5.62 19.28
CA GLU A 17 -27.27 -5.44 17.83
C GLU A 17 -26.42 -4.28 17.31
N ASN A 18 -26.42 -3.14 18.02
CA ASN A 18 -25.60 -1.98 17.63
C ASN A 18 -24.09 -2.26 17.70
N LEU A 19 -23.64 -3.04 18.68
CA LEU A 19 -22.24 -3.46 18.80
C LEU A 19 -21.83 -4.37 17.64
N ASP A 20 -22.65 -5.37 17.32
CA ASP A 20 -22.40 -6.31 16.22
C ASP A 20 -22.27 -5.57 14.87
N VAL A 21 -23.16 -4.60 14.61
CA VAL A 21 -23.10 -3.77 13.40
C VAL A 21 -21.82 -2.93 13.36
N VAL A 22 -21.36 -2.39 14.49
CA VAL A 22 -20.11 -1.61 14.56
C VAL A 22 -18.89 -2.50 14.31
N GLU A 23 -18.85 -3.69 14.89
CA GLU A 23 -17.75 -4.66 14.69
C GLU A 23 -17.67 -5.11 13.23
N MET A 24 -18.81 -5.48 12.63
CA MET A 24 -18.89 -5.83 11.21
C MET A 24 -18.35 -4.70 10.31
N ASN A 25 -18.75 -3.45 10.58
CA ASN A 25 -18.24 -2.28 9.84
C ASN A 25 -16.73 -2.08 9.99
N LEU A 26 -16.16 -2.39 11.16
CA LEU A 26 -14.70 -2.32 11.40
C LEU A 26 -13.94 -3.40 10.63
N GLU A 27 -14.47 -4.63 10.58
CA GLU A 27 -13.88 -5.73 9.82
C GLU A 27 -13.89 -5.46 8.32
N GLU A 28 -14.99 -4.94 7.80
CA GLU A 28 -15.11 -4.53 6.40
C GLU A 28 -14.03 -3.48 6.06
N ARG A 29 -13.92 -2.44 6.89
CA ARG A 29 -12.91 -1.37 6.71
C ARG A 29 -11.49 -1.91 6.78
N ALA A 30 -11.19 -2.79 7.73
CA ALA A 30 -9.89 -3.44 7.85
C ALA A 30 -9.57 -4.23 6.57
N THR A 31 -10.54 -4.97 6.04
CA THR A 31 -10.41 -5.71 4.78
C THR A 31 -10.13 -4.79 3.60
N HIS A 32 -10.81 -3.64 3.52
CA HIS A 32 -10.53 -2.62 2.50
C HIS A 32 -9.10 -2.07 2.59
N VAL A 33 -8.61 -1.78 3.80
CA VAL A 33 -7.24 -1.33 4.03
C VAL A 33 -6.24 -2.41 3.60
N GLN A 34 -6.48 -3.67 3.95
CA GLN A 34 -5.63 -4.79 3.54
C GLN A 34 -5.57 -4.94 2.03
N LYS A 35 -6.72 -4.87 1.33
CA LYS A 35 -6.79 -4.87 -0.15
C LYS A 35 -5.96 -3.74 -0.76
N ALA A 36 -5.95 -2.55 -0.15
CA ALA A 36 -5.08 -1.47 -0.58
C ALA A 36 -3.60 -1.77 -0.31
N ALA A 37 -3.27 -2.33 0.85
CA ALA A 37 -1.90 -2.73 1.20
C ALA A 37 -1.32 -3.78 0.24
N TYR A 38 -2.15 -4.66 -0.34
CA TYR A 38 -1.72 -5.62 -1.36
C TYR A 38 -1.09 -4.98 -2.60
N TRP A 39 -1.39 -3.71 -2.89
CA TRP A 39 -0.74 -2.99 -3.99
C TRP A 39 0.76 -2.79 -3.73
N PHE A 40 1.23 -2.70 -2.49
CA PHE A 40 2.66 -2.69 -2.20
C PHE A 40 3.35 -4.00 -2.60
N TYR A 41 2.70 -5.14 -2.35
CA TYR A 41 3.21 -6.43 -2.83
C TYR A 41 3.14 -6.54 -4.35
N ALA A 42 2.10 -5.98 -4.98
CA ALA A 42 2.00 -5.92 -6.43
C ALA A 42 3.16 -5.12 -7.04
N ILE A 43 3.53 -3.96 -6.47
CA ILE A 43 4.73 -3.20 -6.87
C ILE A 43 5.95 -4.10 -6.81
N ALA A 44 6.20 -4.77 -5.68
CA ALA A 44 7.36 -5.63 -5.51
C ALA A 44 7.40 -6.79 -6.51
N ALA A 45 6.26 -7.47 -6.72
CA ALA A 45 6.15 -8.57 -7.67
C ALA A 45 6.41 -8.13 -9.12
N LEU A 46 5.81 -7.01 -9.53
CA LEU A 46 6.02 -6.45 -10.87
C LEU A 46 7.45 -5.96 -11.08
N SER A 47 8.10 -5.45 -10.03
CA SER A 47 9.50 -5.06 -10.03
C SER A 47 10.43 -6.26 -10.25
N ILE A 48 10.14 -7.37 -9.56
CA ILE A 48 10.89 -8.63 -9.73
C ILE A 48 10.67 -9.19 -11.14
N ILE A 49 9.44 -9.19 -11.65
CA ILE A 49 9.16 -9.59 -13.04
C ILE A 49 9.97 -8.71 -14.01
N ASN A 50 10.06 -7.40 -13.75
CA ASN A 50 10.83 -6.49 -14.57
C ASN A 50 12.32 -6.86 -14.58
N VAL A 51 12.92 -7.22 -13.43
CA VAL A 51 14.31 -7.70 -13.34
C VAL A 51 14.56 -8.86 -14.32
N PHE A 52 13.67 -9.86 -14.33
CA PHE A 52 13.80 -11.01 -15.24
C PHE A 52 13.62 -10.66 -16.72
N LEU A 53 12.80 -9.66 -17.03
CA LEU A 53 12.64 -9.16 -18.39
C LEU A 53 13.89 -8.39 -18.85
N GLN A 54 14.48 -7.58 -17.98
CA GLN A 54 15.72 -6.85 -18.25
C GLN A 54 16.87 -7.80 -18.58
N ALA A 55 16.99 -8.90 -17.83
CA ALA A 55 17.98 -9.95 -18.11
C ALA A 55 17.83 -10.60 -19.49
N LYS A 56 16.66 -10.46 -20.14
CA LYS A 56 16.37 -10.94 -21.50
C LYS A 56 16.38 -9.82 -22.55
N GLY A 57 16.85 -8.62 -22.19
CA GLY A 57 16.86 -7.45 -23.08
C GLY A 57 15.51 -6.74 -23.24
N ALA A 58 14.46 -7.19 -22.55
CA ALA A 58 13.15 -6.54 -22.55
C ALA A 58 13.00 -5.59 -21.35
N TYR A 59 12.06 -4.65 -21.41
CA TYR A 59 11.69 -3.85 -20.24
C TYR A 59 10.17 -3.78 -20.11
N PHE A 60 9.69 -3.67 -18.88
CA PHE A 60 8.28 -3.57 -18.56
C PHE A 60 7.94 -2.22 -17.93
N ILE A 61 6.70 -1.80 -18.16
CA ILE A 61 6.16 -0.49 -17.74
C ILE A 61 6.04 -0.38 -16.21
N ALA A 62 5.98 -1.50 -15.48
CA ALA A 62 5.71 -1.55 -14.05
C ALA A 62 6.94 -1.88 -13.17
N GLY A 63 8.14 -1.52 -13.63
CA GLY A 63 9.35 -1.57 -12.81
C GLY A 63 9.43 -0.41 -11.81
N LEU A 64 10.44 -0.44 -10.94
CA LEU A 64 10.82 0.71 -10.11
C LEU A 64 11.78 1.62 -10.86
N ALA A 65 11.55 2.92 -10.78
CA ALA A 65 12.40 3.90 -11.45
C ALA A 65 13.72 4.13 -10.72
N ILE A 66 13.72 4.26 -9.40
CA ILE A 66 14.91 4.61 -8.60
C ILE A 66 16.03 3.57 -8.77
N PRO A 67 15.80 2.26 -8.57
CA PRO A 67 16.82 1.26 -8.80
C PRO A 67 17.36 1.27 -10.23
N SER A 68 16.46 1.35 -11.23
CA SER A 68 16.81 1.37 -12.65
C SER A 68 17.48 2.68 -13.12
N PHE A 69 17.34 3.76 -12.36
CA PHE A 69 18.05 5.00 -12.61
C PHE A 69 19.46 4.96 -12.01
N ILE A 70 19.59 4.45 -10.77
CA ILE A 70 20.87 4.32 -10.08
C ILE A 70 21.82 3.37 -10.81
N ASP A 71 21.30 2.27 -11.36
CA ASP A 71 22.10 1.33 -12.13
C ASP A 71 22.28 1.73 -13.61
N GLY A 72 21.81 2.92 -14.00
CA GLY A 72 21.95 3.44 -15.35
C GLY A 72 21.04 2.79 -16.40
N PHE A 73 20.20 1.81 -16.03
CA PHE A 73 19.38 1.07 -16.99
C PHE A 73 18.39 1.98 -17.75
N LEU A 74 17.81 2.99 -17.09
CA LEU A 74 16.90 3.96 -17.75
C LEU A 74 17.60 4.86 -18.78
N ILE A 75 18.92 4.94 -18.76
CA ILE A 75 19.74 5.76 -19.66
C ILE A 75 20.73 4.91 -20.48
N ARG A 76 20.49 3.60 -20.57
CA ARG A 76 21.36 2.63 -21.25
C ARG A 76 21.62 2.94 -22.74
N ASP A 77 20.72 3.70 -23.37
CA ASP A 77 20.87 4.13 -24.77
C ASP A 77 21.93 5.24 -24.91
N ILE A 78 22.40 5.80 -23.79
CA ILE A 78 23.40 6.87 -23.70
C ILE A 78 24.73 6.33 -23.15
N ILE A 79 24.68 5.39 -22.20
CA ILE A 79 25.86 4.80 -21.55
C ILE A 79 25.73 3.27 -21.49
N GLU A 80 26.80 2.54 -21.85
CA GLU A 80 26.83 1.08 -21.68
C GLU A 80 26.96 0.72 -20.19
N VAL A 81 25.88 0.21 -19.61
CA VAL A 81 25.85 -0.20 -18.19
C VAL A 81 25.11 -1.52 -18.05
N GLU A 82 25.71 -2.43 -17.27
CA GLU A 82 25.10 -3.69 -16.85
C GLU A 82 24.12 -3.43 -15.68
N PRO A 83 22.90 -3.98 -15.69
CA PRO A 83 21.92 -3.74 -14.63
C PRO A 83 22.39 -4.29 -13.26
N ASN A 84 22.17 -3.52 -12.19
CA ASN A 84 22.51 -3.97 -10.84
C ASN A 84 21.29 -4.61 -10.17
N TYR A 85 21.13 -5.91 -10.37
CA TYR A 85 19.99 -6.65 -9.85
C TYR A 85 19.86 -6.61 -8.31
N PHE A 86 20.96 -6.46 -7.58
CA PHE A 86 20.91 -6.34 -6.12
C PHE A 86 20.11 -5.10 -5.67
N ILE A 87 20.36 -3.95 -6.30
CA ILE A 87 19.64 -2.71 -5.99
C ILE A 87 18.16 -2.84 -6.38
N GLN A 88 17.86 -3.51 -7.49
CA GLN A 88 16.48 -3.75 -7.93
C GLN A 88 15.71 -4.65 -6.95
N PHE A 89 16.32 -5.74 -6.46
CA PHE A 89 15.73 -6.59 -5.43
C PHE A 89 15.59 -5.86 -4.09
N ALA A 90 16.56 -5.02 -3.71
CA ALA A 90 16.46 -4.19 -2.51
C ALA A 90 15.27 -3.22 -2.58
N GLY A 91 15.06 -2.58 -3.74
CA GLY A 91 13.89 -1.74 -3.99
C GLY A 91 12.58 -2.51 -3.82
N ALA A 92 12.47 -3.71 -4.41
CA ALA A 92 11.28 -4.56 -4.24
C ALA A 92 11.05 -4.96 -2.76
N ALA A 93 12.12 -5.29 -2.02
CA ALA A 93 12.05 -5.65 -0.61
C ALA A 93 11.51 -4.52 0.28
N ILE A 94 11.85 -3.26 -0.03
CA ILE A 94 11.31 -2.08 0.66
C ILE A 94 9.78 -2.01 0.51
N PHE A 95 9.25 -2.30 -0.68
CA PHE A 95 7.80 -2.31 -0.88
C PHE A 95 7.12 -3.50 -0.20
N ILE A 96 7.77 -4.68 -0.14
CA ILE A 96 7.28 -5.80 0.70
C ILE A 96 7.19 -5.38 2.16
N PHE A 97 8.22 -4.68 2.67
CA PHE A 97 8.24 -4.17 4.03
C PHE A 97 7.06 -3.20 4.30
N PHE A 98 6.80 -2.24 3.42
CA PHE A 98 5.62 -1.38 3.56
C PHE A 98 4.30 -2.14 3.46
N GLY A 99 4.19 -3.10 2.54
CA GLY A 99 3.03 -3.98 2.42
C GLY A 99 2.73 -4.75 3.71
N TYR A 100 3.76 -5.25 4.39
CA TYR A 100 3.63 -5.97 5.65
C TYR A 100 3.02 -5.11 6.76
N PHE A 101 3.58 -3.92 6.97
CA PHE A 101 3.06 -3.02 8.01
C PHE A 101 1.70 -2.42 7.64
N ALA A 102 1.48 -2.08 6.37
CA ALA A 102 0.20 -1.58 5.88
C ALA A 102 -0.92 -2.63 6.05
N ALA A 103 -0.65 -3.91 5.78
CA ALA A 103 -1.60 -5.01 6.00
C ALA A 103 -1.93 -5.23 7.48
N LYS A 104 -1.02 -4.85 8.38
CA LYS A 104 -1.22 -4.82 9.85
C LYS A 104 -1.91 -3.54 10.34
N LEU A 105 -2.57 -2.81 9.45
CA LEU A 105 -3.29 -1.57 9.76
C LEU A 105 -2.37 -0.52 10.41
N GLN A 106 -1.11 -0.44 9.97
CA GLN A 106 -0.19 0.61 10.39
C GLN A 106 -0.20 1.77 9.40
N ARG A 107 -0.81 2.89 9.81
CA ARG A 107 -1.01 4.07 8.94
C ARG A 107 0.29 4.69 8.42
N TRP A 108 1.36 4.67 9.21
CA TRP A 108 2.65 5.23 8.82
C TRP A 108 3.21 4.56 7.55
N ALA A 109 2.94 3.25 7.35
CA ALA A 109 3.45 2.50 6.21
C ALA A 109 2.84 3.00 4.88
N PHE A 110 1.55 3.38 4.90
CA PHE A 110 0.93 4.02 3.74
C PHE A 110 1.56 5.39 3.43
N ILE A 111 1.85 6.19 4.46
CA ILE A 111 2.42 7.53 4.27
C ILE A 111 3.84 7.42 3.71
N VAL A 112 4.73 6.72 4.42
CA VAL A 112 6.15 6.60 4.04
C VAL A 112 6.29 5.86 2.71
N GLY A 113 5.56 4.75 2.54
CA GLY A 113 5.58 3.98 1.30
C GLY A 113 5.06 4.77 0.10
N ALA A 114 3.98 5.55 0.27
CA ALA A 114 3.49 6.41 -0.80
C ALA A 114 4.47 7.54 -1.15
N ILE A 115 5.13 8.15 -0.17
CA ILE A 115 6.16 9.18 -0.43
C ILE A 115 7.31 8.60 -1.26
N VAL A 116 7.84 7.44 -0.85
CA VAL A 116 8.90 6.75 -1.61
C VAL A 116 8.44 6.47 -3.03
N TYR A 117 7.20 6.01 -3.21
CA TYR A 117 6.65 5.70 -4.52
C TYR A 117 6.34 6.93 -5.39
N VAL A 118 6.03 8.09 -4.78
CA VAL A 118 5.92 9.37 -5.50
C VAL A 118 7.28 9.82 -6.02
N ILE A 119 8.33 9.71 -5.19
CA ILE A 119 9.70 10.02 -5.62
C ILE A 119 10.11 9.11 -6.78
N ASP A 120 9.76 7.82 -6.69
CA ASP A 120 9.98 6.86 -7.77
C ASP A 120 9.25 7.26 -9.06
N ALA A 121 7.96 7.58 -8.97
CA ALA A 121 7.16 8.04 -10.10
C ALA A 121 7.72 9.32 -10.77
N ALA A 122 8.28 10.25 -9.98
CA ALA A 122 8.83 11.50 -10.48
C ALA A 122 9.99 11.27 -11.47
N ILE A 123 10.78 10.20 -11.30
CA ILE A 123 11.87 9.86 -12.23
C ILE A 123 11.31 9.52 -13.61
N TYR A 124 10.19 8.78 -13.69
CA TYR A 124 9.56 8.49 -14.98
C TYR A 124 9.08 9.75 -15.71
N ALA A 125 8.67 10.79 -14.98
CA ALA A 125 8.36 12.09 -15.59
C ALA A 125 9.61 12.76 -16.18
N LEU A 126 10.76 12.68 -15.49
CA LEU A 126 12.03 13.27 -15.95
C LEU A 126 12.56 12.59 -17.22
N VAL A 127 12.39 11.27 -17.36
CA VAL A 127 12.78 10.51 -18.54
C VAL A 127 11.66 10.35 -19.58
N ALA A 128 10.59 11.14 -19.47
CA ALA A 128 9.44 11.16 -20.38
C ALA A 128 8.74 9.79 -20.60
N GLN A 129 8.77 8.91 -19.61
CA GLN A 129 8.13 7.60 -19.63
C GLN A 129 6.68 7.70 -19.13
N TRP A 130 5.82 8.31 -19.95
CA TRP A 130 4.45 8.67 -19.58
C TRP A 130 3.56 7.48 -19.20
N LEU A 131 3.74 6.34 -19.87
CA LEU A 131 2.94 5.15 -19.59
C LEU A 131 3.32 4.53 -18.23
N ALA A 132 4.60 4.50 -17.88
CA ALA A 132 5.07 4.08 -16.57
C ALA A 132 4.58 5.04 -15.48
N LEU A 133 4.65 6.35 -15.72
CA LEU A 133 4.11 7.36 -14.81
C LEU A 133 2.61 7.18 -14.56
N ALA A 134 1.81 6.96 -15.61
CA ALA A 134 0.36 6.74 -15.47
C ALA A 134 0.05 5.51 -14.60
N PHE A 135 0.80 4.42 -14.79
CA PHE A 135 0.68 3.23 -13.96
C PHE A 135 1.04 3.49 -12.48
N HIS A 136 2.07 4.30 -12.24
CA HIS A 136 2.45 4.71 -10.88
C HIS A 136 1.35 5.55 -10.22
N LEU A 137 0.77 6.51 -10.94
CA LEU A 137 -0.34 7.33 -10.45
C LEU A 137 -1.58 6.47 -10.12
N PHE A 138 -1.87 5.45 -10.92
CA PHE A 138 -2.95 4.51 -10.63
C PHE A 138 -2.73 3.76 -9.32
N ILE A 139 -1.51 3.25 -9.09
CA ILE A 139 -1.17 2.58 -7.83
C ILE A 139 -1.23 3.56 -6.66
N LEU A 140 -0.72 4.78 -6.81
CA LEU A 140 -0.85 5.83 -5.78
C LEU A 140 -2.31 6.10 -5.42
N TYR A 141 -3.20 6.14 -6.39
CA TYR A 141 -4.64 6.28 -6.15
C TYR A 141 -5.22 5.10 -5.34
N LYS A 142 -4.76 3.86 -5.58
CA LYS A 142 -5.14 2.69 -4.78
C LYS A 142 -4.63 2.77 -3.35
N LEU A 143 -3.38 3.20 -3.15
CA LEU A 143 -2.80 3.40 -1.83
C LEU A 143 -3.50 4.53 -1.06
N PHE A 144 -3.88 5.61 -1.75
CA PHE A 144 -4.62 6.73 -1.16
C PHE A 144 -5.99 6.30 -0.62
N GLN A 145 -6.70 5.42 -1.33
CA GLN A 145 -7.96 4.84 -0.84
C GLN A 145 -7.74 4.08 0.48
N GLY A 146 -6.68 3.25 0.57
CA GLY A 146 -6.32 2.57 1.82
C GLY A 146 -6.02 3.54 2.97
N PHE A 147 -5.25 4.60 2.69
CA PHE A 147 -4.92 5.64 3.67
C PHE A 147 -6.14 6.40 4.20
N ARG A 148 -7.13 6.66 3.34
CA ARG A 148 -8.38 7.29 3.79
C ARG A 148 -9.16 6.34 4.69
N THR A 149 -9.34 5.09 4.28
CA THR A 149 -10.11 4.10 5.04
C THR A 149 -9.47 3.78 6.39
N ILE A 150 -8.15 3.72 6.47
CA ILE A 150 -7.46 3.43 7.74
C ILE A 150 -7.64 4.55 8.77
N SER A 151 -7.71 5.81 8.30
CA SER A 151 -7.95 6.97 9.17
C SER A 151 -9.36 6.90 9.78
N GLU A 152 -10.35 6.45 9.00
CA GLU A 152 -11.71 6.24 9.47
C GLU A 152 -11.81 5.03 10.42
N TYR A 153 -11.11 3.93 10.13
CA TYR A 153 -11.00 2.76 11.01
C TYR A 153 -10.42 3.12 12.39
N GLU A 154 -9.32 3.87 12.43
CA GLU A 154 -8.68 4.28 13.68
C GLU A 154 -9.60 5.17 14.54
N ALA A 155 -10.36 6.08 13.91
CA ALA A 155 -11.29 6.96 14.59
C ALA A 155 -12.45 6.19 15.26
N ILE A 156 -13.04 5.23 14.57
CA ILE A 156 -14.14 4.40 15.10
C ILE A 156 -13.61 3.48 16.19
N ARG A 157 -12.50 2.78 15.95
CA ARG A 157 -11.88 1.87 16.93
C ARG A 157 -11.50 2.57 18.23
N LYS A 158 -11.06 3.83 18.16
CA LYS A 158 -10.75 4.64 19.36
C LYS A 158 -12.01 4.92 20.19
N LYS A 159 -13.15 5.22 19.54
CA LYS A 159 -14.43 5.45 20.25
C LYS A 159 -14.94 4.21 20.97
N LEU A 160 -14.73 3.01 20.41
CA LEU A 160 -15.16 1.75 21.02
C LEU A 160 -14.34 1.37 22.27
N LYS A 161 -13.11 1.90 22.40
CA LYS A 161 -12.20 1.63 23.53
C LYS A 161 -12.23 2.69 24.63
N ALA A 162 -12.93 3.80 24.40
CA ALA A 162 -13.01 4.94 25.31
C ALA A 162 -14.20 4.77 26.25
#